data_AF-A0A2H0CW37-F1
#
_entry.id   AF-A0A2H0CW37-F1
#
_cell.length_a   1.000
_cell.length_b   1.000
_cell.length_c   1.000
_cell.angle_alpha   90.00
_cell.angle_beta   90.00
_cell.angle_gamma   90.00
#
_symmetry.space_group_name_H-M   'P 1'
#
loop_
_entity.id
_entity.type
_entity.pdbx_description
1 polymer ?
#
loop_
_entity_poly.entity_id
_entity_poly.type
_entity_poly.pdbx_seq_one_letter_code
_entity_poly.pdbx_strand_id
1 'polypeptide(L)'
;MNRAYSNEIFNMEVSLPALFWTILLFVISPKPSWAEKPFSCTPEPPYDAPQYVEPTVKPEVSKLRLIDNKDGTITDPDSGLLWTKKDSYADLGKCLTWQESMEYVEKLNTGNYTGWRMPTMKELATLYDPTKENNMAWDHNPEYPLAL
;
A
#
# COMPACT_ATOMS: atom_id res chain seq x y z
N MET A 1 -1.89 -35.33 -81.88
CA MET A 1 -2.89 -36.19 -81.21
C MET A 1 -2.92 -35.79 -79.74
N ASN A 2 -3.93 -35.01 -79.33
CA ASN A 2 -4.42 -34.76 -77.95
C ASN A 2 -3.43 -34.05 -76.98
N ARG A 3 -3.75 -33.07 -76.13
CA ARG A 3 -4.97 -32.49 -75.51
C ARG A 3 -4.56 -31.07 -75.05
N ALA A 4 -5.31 -30.03 -75.39
CA ALA A 4 -6.40 -29.41 -74.62
C ALA A 4 -5.91 -28.47 -73.48
N TYR A 5 -5.99 -27.17 -73.77
CA TYR A 5 -5.94 -26.07 -72.81
C TYR A 5 -7.21 -26.08 -71.96
N SER A 6 -7.06 -26.06 -70.64
CA SER A 6 -8.16 -25.87 -69.68
C SER A 6 -8.03 -24.46 -69.11
N ASN A 7 -8.84 -23.54 -69.65
CA ASN A 7 -9.16 -22.26 -69.03
C ASN A 7 -10.50 -22.45 -68.34
N GLU A 8 -10.50 -22.79 -67.05
CA GLU A 8 -11.74 -22.79 -66.27
C GLU A 8 -11.94 -21.42 -65.62
N ILE A 9 -12.82 -20.66 -66.26
CA ILE A 9 -13.51 -19.51 -65.68
C ILE A 9 -14.28 -20.02 -64.46
N PHE A 10 -13.91 -19.54 -63.28
CA PHE A 10 -14.56 -19.86 -62.02
C PHE A 10 -15.97 -19.23 -62.02
N ASN A 11 -16.96 -19.97 -62.51
CA ASN A 11 -18.37 -19.64 -62.38
C ASN A 11 -18.76 -19.83 -60.91
N MET A 12 -18.88 -18.72 -60.20
CA MET A 12 -19.34 -18.69 -58.81
C MET A 12 -20.87 -18.78 -58.79
N GLU A 13 -21.41 -20.00 -58.90
CA GLU A 13 -22.79 -20.26 -58.51
C GLU A 13 -22.87 -20.38 -56.98
N VAL A 14 -23.28 -19.30 -56.32
CA VAL A 14 -23.54 -19.29 -54.87
C VAL A 14 -24.88 -19.98 -54.61
N SER A 15 -24.81 -21.21 -54.10
CA SER A 15 -25.98 -22.00 -53.73
C SER A 15 -26.68 -21.39 -52.50
N LEU A 16 -27.94 -20.96 -52.69
CA LEU A 16 -28.83 -20.37 -51.66
C LEU A 16 -28.88 -21.10 -50.29
N PRO A 17 -28.76 -22.44 -50.16
CA PRO A 17 -28.72 -23.09 -48.83
C PRO A 17 -27.46 -22.78 -48.01
N ALA A 18 -26.34 -22.38 -48.63
CA ALA A 18 -25.11 -22.05 -47.90
C ALA A 18 -25.21 -20.73 -47.13
N LEU A 19 -25.95 -19.74 -47.67
CA LEU A 19 -26.25 -18.48 -46.96
C LEU A 19 -27.27 -18.69 -45.83
N PHE A 20 -28.14 -19.69 -45.94
CA PHE A 20 -29.16 -19.98 -44.92
C PHE A 20 -28.54 -20.55 -43.64
N TRP A 21 -27.49 -21.37 -43.75
CA TRP A 21 -26.77 -21.90 -42.58
C TRP A 21 -25.83 -20.89 -41.92
N THR A 22 -25.27 -19.93 -42.68
CA THR A 22 -24.49 -18.83 -42.08
C THR A 22 -25.36 -17.85 -41.29
N ILE A 23 -26.63 -17.68 -41.67
CA ILE A 23 -27.58 -16.82 -40.94
C ILE A 23 -28.10 -17.54 -39.67
N LEU A 24 -28.23 -18.87 -39.69
CA LEU A 24 -28.71 -19.65 -38.54
C LEU A 24 -27.74 -19.61 -37.32
N LEU A 25 -26.44 -19.44 -37.54
CA LEU A 25 -25.45 -19.32 -36.47
C LEU A 25 -25.37 -17.93 -35.84
N PHE A 26 -26.01 -16.91 -36.43
CA PHE A 26 -26.04 -15.55 -35.87
C PHE A 26 -27.21 -15.30 -34.90
N VAL A 27 -28.09 -16.30 -34.70
CA VAL A 27 -29.25 -16.20 -33.79
C VAL A 27 -28.92 -16.73 -32.38
N ILE A 28 -27.78 -17.38 -32.18
CA ILE A 28 -27.28 -17.75 -30.85
C ILE A 28 -26.43 -16.60 -30.30
N SER A 29 -27.06 -15.43 -30.14
CA SER A 29 -26.42 -14.28 -29.54
C SER A 29 -26.05 -14.59 -28.10
N PRO A 30 -24.82 -14.28 -27.63
CA PRO A 30 -24.54 -14.28 -26.20
C PRO A 30 -25.49 -13.26 -25.56
N LYS A 31 -26.29 -13.69 -24.58
CA LYS A 31 -27.08 -12.75 -23.79
C LYS A 31 -26.10 -11.79 -23.13
N PRO A 32 -26.16 -10.47 -23.40
CA PRO A 32 -25.26 -9.53 -22.77
C PRO A 32 -25.50 -9.55 -21.25
N SER A 33 -24.44 -9.39 -20.46
CA SER A 33 -24.50 -9.47 -18.99
C SER A 33 -25.43 -8.43 -18.35
N TRP A 34 -25.83 -7.41 -19.11
CA TRP A 34 -26.77 -6.38 -18.72
C TRP A 34 -28.23 -6.72 -19.03
N ALA A 35 -28.54 -7.94 -19.49
CA ALA A 35 -29.93 -8.37 -19.62
C ALA A 35 -30.57 -8.33 -18.23
N GLU A 36 -31.26 -7.24 -17.94
CA GLU A 36 -32.02 -7.08 -16.71
C GLU A 36 -32.95 -8.29 -16.58
N LYS A 37 -32.93 -8.92 -15.41
CA LYS A 37 -33.82 -10.06 -15.14
C LYS A 37 -35.24 -9.60 -15.46
N PRO A 38 -36.06 -10.40 -16.15
CA PRO A 38 -37.46 -10.04 -16.40
C PRO A 38 -38.09 -9.70 -15.05
N PHE A 39 -38.82 -8.58 -14.98
CA PHE A 39 -39.53 -8.17 -13.78
C PHE A 39 -40.32 -9.35 -13.24
N SER A 40 -39.80 -9.96 -12.18
CA SER A 40 -40.45 -11.09 -11.53
C SER A 40 -41.38 -10.53 -10.49
N CYS A 41 -42.68 -10.83 -10.59
CA CYS A 41 -43.66 -10.48 -9.55
C CYS A 41 -43.52 -11.35 -8.29
N THR A 42 -42.51 -12.22 -8.22
CA THR A 42 -42.17 -12.96 -7.01
C THR A 42 -41.34 -12.08 -6.09
N PRO A 43 -41.76 -11.82 -4.84
CA PRO A 43 -40.92 -11.11 -3.90
C PRO A 43 -39.60 -11.87 -3.74
N GLU A 44 -38.48 -11.17 -3.87
CA GLU A 44 -37.19 -11.75 -3.51
C GLU A 44 -37.25 -12.16 -2.02
N PRO A 45 -36.63 -13.27 -1.64
CA PRO A 45 -36.48 -13.57 -0.22
C PRO A 45 -35.80 -12.38 0.47
N PRO A 46 -36.09 -12.14 1.77
CA PRO A 46 -35.42 -11.09 2.51
C PRO A 46 -33.91 -11.26 2.40
N TYR A 47 -33.20 -10.14 2.21
CA TYR A 47 -31.74 -10.14 2.17
C TYR A 47 -31.20 -10.52 3.55
N ASP A 48 -30.58 -11.69 3.65
CA ASP A 48 -29.81 -12.11 4.81
C ASP A 48 -28.35 -11.70 4.59
N ALA A 49 -27.87 -10.73 5.39
CA ALA A 49 -26.46 -10.37 5.36
C ALA A 49 -25.61 -11.56 5.81
N PRO A 50 -24.49 -11.88 5.12
CA PRO A 50 -23.56 -12.88 5.63
C PRO A 50 -23.03 -12.44 7.00
N GLN A 51 -22.69 -13.42 7.84
CA GLN A 51 -22.01 -13.14 9.11
C GLN A 51 -20.77 -12.29 8.85
N TYR A 52 -20.62 -11.21 9.61
CA TYR A 52 -19.44 -10.35 9.52
C TYR A 52 -18.19 -11.17 9.86
N VAL A 53 -17.27 -11.25 8.90
CA VAL A 53 -15.94 -11.81 9.12
C VAL A 53 -14.99 -10.63 9.22
N GLU A 54 -14.33 -10.48 10.38
CA GLU A 54 -13.27 -9.49 10.49
C GLU A 54 -12.23 -9.74 9.39
N PRO A 55 -11.84 -8.71 8.61
CA PRO A 55 -10.78 -8.86 7.63
C PRO A 55 -9.53 -9.37 8.36
N THR A 56 -8.89 -10.39 7.81
CA THR A 56 -7.64 -10.91 8.36
C THR A 56 -6.58 -9.79 8.33
N VAL A 57 -6.31 -9.17 9.49
CA VAL A 57 -5.25 -8.18 9.61
C VAL A 57 -3.93 -8.92 9.42
N LYS A 58 -3.33 -8.77 8.24
CA LYS A 58 -1.95 -9.18 8.04
C LYS A 58 -1.10 -8.34 9.01
N PRO A 59 -0.21 -8.91 9.84
CA PRO A 59 0.59 -8.11 10.75
C PRO A 59 1.35 -7.08 9.94
N GLU A 60 1.08 -5.80 10.18
CA GLU A 60 1.76 -4.73 9.49
C GLU A 60 3.22 -4.75 9.94
N VAL A 61 4.12 -4.96 8.99
CA VAL A 61 5.56 -4.95 9.26
C VAL A 61 6.01 -3.49 9.32
N SER A 62 6.74 -3.15 10.37
CA SER A 62 7.38 -1.84 10.53
C SER A 62 8.12 -1.44 9.27
N LYS A 63 7.84 -0.23 8.79
CA LYS A 63 8.50 0.31 7.59
C LYS A 63 9.88 0.88 7.90
N LEU A 64 10.15 1.19 9.16
CA LEU A 64 11.39 1.80 9.60
C LEU A 64 12.52 0.79 9.68
N ARG A 65 13.69 1.16 9.15
CA ARG A 65 14.90 0.33 9.19
C ARG A 65 16.00 1.01 10.01
N LEU A 66 15.68 1.34 11.25
CA LEU A 66 16.58 2.04 12.16
C LEU A 66 17.64 1.09 12.74
N ILE A 67 18.88 1.55 12.82
CA ILE A 67 20.03 0.79 13.33
C ILE A 67 20.52 1.45 14.62
N ASP A 68 20.47 0.72 15.74
CA ASP A 68 21.04 1.18 17.02
C ASP A 68 22.56 0.97 17.02
N ASN A 69 23.31 2.07 17.15
CA ASN A 69 24.77 2.05 17.18
C ASN A 69 25.34 1.69 18.56
N LYS A 70 24.48 1.53 19.59
CA LYS A 70 24.84 1.20 20.98
C LYS A 70 25.70 2.25 21.69
N ASP A 71 25.74 3.47 21.15
CA ASP A 71 26.45 4.63 21.69
C ASP A 71 25.49 5.78 22.07
N GLY A 72 24.19 5.50 22.07
CA GLY A 72 23.13 6.49 22.26
C GLY A 72 22.63 7.13 20.97
N THR A 73 23.14 6.71 19.80
CA THR A 73 22.69 7.17 18.48
C THR A 73 22.00 6.08 17.68
N ILE A 74 21.14 6.51 16.76
CA ILE A 74 20.40 5.65 15.83
C ILE A 74 20.67 6.14 14.41
N THR A 75 21.12 5.24 13.54
CA THR A 75 21.26 5.52 12.11
C THR A 75 19.97 5.20 11.39
N ASP A 76 19.50 6.16 10.58
CA ASP A 76 18.39 5.99 9.65
C ASP A 76 18.94 5.88 8.22
N PRO A 77 19.02 4.67 7.64
CA PRO A 77 19.53 4.47 6.29
C PRO A 77 18.64 5.08 5.19
N ASP A 78 17.35 5.30 5.46
CA ASP A 78 16.39 5.80 4.47
C ASP A 78 16.52 7.32 4.29
N SER A 79 16.75 8.06 5.37
CA SER A 79 17.02 9.50 5.32
C SER A 79 18.51 9.84 5.20
N GLY A 80 19.40 8.91 5.56
CA GLY A 80 20.84 9.17 5.69
C GLY A 80 21.19 10.02 6.91
N LEU A 81 20.27 10.19 7.85
CA LEU A 81 20.45 10.98 9.06
C LEU A 81 20.86 10.10 10.25
N LEU A 82 21.47 10.76 11.23
CA LEU A 82 21.74 10.21 12.55
C LEU A 82 20.82 10.88 13.55
N TRP A 83 20.29 10.10 14.48
CA TRP A 83 19.34 10.51 15.50
C TRP A 83 19.87 10.21 16.89
N THR A 84 19.48 11.00 17.89
CA THR A 84 19.73 10.67 19.29
C THR A 84 18.65 9.74 19.79
N LYS A 85 19.02 8.73 20.59
CA LYS A 85 18.07 7.78 21.17
C LYS A 85 17.24 8.40 22.29
N LYS A 86 17.75 9.46 22.91
CA LYS A 86 17.11 10.23 23.98
C LYS A 86 16.71 11.61 23.48
N ASP A 87 15.57 12.08 23.99
CA ASP A 87 15.15 13.46 23.87
C ASP A 87 15.56 14.25 25.13
N SER A 88 15.25 15.55 25.15
CA SER A 88 15.58 16.42 26.29
C SER A 88 14.87 16.00 27.58
N TYR A 89 13.69 15.39 27.48
CA TYR A 89 12.95 14.97 28.67
C TYR A 89 13.59 13.74 29.32
N ALA A 90 13.98 12.74 28.53
CA ALA A 90 14.68 11.55 29.03
C ALA A 90 16.02 11.89 29.71
N ASP A 91 16.69 12.96 29.26
CA ASP A 91 17.97 13.39 29.84
C ASP A 91 17.82 14.36 31.02
N LEU A 92 16.88 15.31 30.98
CA LEU A 92 16.74 16.37 32.00
C LEU A 92 15.60 16.14 33.00
N GLY A 93 14.66 15.24 32.70
CA GLY A 93 13.46 15.00 33.50
C GLY A 93 12.47 16.17 33.56
N LYS A 94 12.55 17.12 32.62
CA LYS A 94 11.67 18.30 32.56
C LYS A 94 11.30 18.68 31.14
N CYS A 95 10.12 19.28 30.98
CA CYS A 95 9.70 19.87 29.72
C CYS A 95 10.50 21.17 29.47
N LEU A 96 10.88 21.39 28.21
CA LEU A 96 11.59 22.59 27.77
C LEU A 96 10.68 23.45 26.90
N THR A 97 10.90 24.76 26.95
CA THR A 97 10.40 25.68 25.92
C THR A 97 11.17 25.46 24.61
N TRP A 98 10.61 25.90 23.48
CA TRP A 98 11.27 25.78 22.18
C TRP A 98 12.69 26.37 22.17
N GLN A 99 12.89 27.53 22.81
CA GLN A 99 14.20 28.18 22.88
C GLN A 99 15.18 27.36 23.72
N GLU A 100 14.76 26.86 24.88
CA GLU A 100 15.60 25.97 25.69
C GLU A 100 15.96 24.68 24.95
N SER A 101 15.06 24.13 24.15
CA SER A 101 15.33 22.95 23.31
C SER A 101 16.40 23.22 22.26
N MET A 102 16.40 24.41 21.64
CA MET A 102 17.45 24.81 20.70
C MET A 102 18.82 24.85 21.39
N GLU A 103 18.89 25.51 22.55
CA GLU A 103 20.13 25.59 23.34
C GLU A 103 20.60 24.23 23.85
N TYR A 104 19.66 23.35 24.19
CA TYR A 104 19.94 21.97 24.60
C TYR A 104 20.62 21.19 23.46
N VAL A 105 20.04 21.25 22.25
CA VAL A 105 20.56 20.52 21.10
C VAL A 105 21.92 21.06 20.65
N GLU A 106 22.14 22.38 20.70
CA GLU A 106 23.45 22.98 20.39
C GLU A 106 24.58 22.48 21.31
N LYS A 107 24.25 22.19 22.58
CA LYS A 107 25.21 21.71 23.59
C LYS A 107 25.27 20.18 23.68
N LEU A 108 24.44 19.48 22.90
CA LEU A 108 24.34 18.02 22.96
C LEU A 108 25.62 17.36 22.48
N ASN A 109 26.06 16.33 23.21
CA ASN A 109 27.17 15.47 22.83
C ASN A 109 26.80 14.02 23.14
N THR A 110 26.46 13.29 22.09
CA THR A 110 25.97 11.91 22.15
C THR A 110 26.69 11.09 21.10
N GLY A 111 27.15 9.88 21.45
CA GLY A 111 27.90 9.01 20.54
C GLY A 111 29.23 9.59 20.03
N ASN A 112 29.86 10.50 20.78
CA ASN A 112 31.03 11.29 20.33
C ASN A 112 30.76 12.21 19.13
N TYR A 113 29.49 12.49 18.80
CA TYR A 113 29.12 13.47 17.79
C TYR A 113 28.71 14.79 18.45
N THR A 114 29.17 15.87 17.83
CA THR A 114 28.83 17.26 18.17
C THR A 114 28.14 17.94 16.99
N GLY A 115 27.48 19.07 17.23
CA GLY A 115 26.82 19.83 16.16
C GLY A 115 25.44 19.27 15.80
N TRP A 116 24.74 18.71 16.79
CA TRP A 116 23.34 18.33 16.64
C TRP A 116 22.49 19.55 16.32
N ARG A 117 21.38 19.32 15.62
CA ARG A 117 20.40 20.35 15.27
C ARG A 117 18.99 19.83 15.46
N MET A 118 18.04 20.75 15.58
CA MET A 118 16.63 20.36 15.53
C MET A 118 16.29 19.78 14.14
N PRO A 119 15.51 18.70 14.09
CA PRO A 119 15.05 18.14 12.84
C PRO A 119 13.97 19.03 12.20
N THR A 120 13.87 18.99 10.89
CA THR A 120 12.77 19.62 10.16
C THR A 120 11.52 18.76 10.23
N MET A 121 10.35 19.36 10.00
CA MET A 121 9.08 18.64 9.99
C MET A 121 9.06 17.47 8.98
N LYS A 122 9.76 17.62 7.85
CA LYS A 122 9.86 16.57 6.82
C LYS A 122 10.69 15.38 7.29
N GLU A 123 11.79 15.63 7.99
CA GLU A 123 12.66 14.58 8.55
C GLU A 123 11.96 13.87 9.72
N LEU A 124 11.23 14.59 10.56
CA LEU A 124 10.41 13.95 11.60
C LEU A 124 9.33 13.05 11.00
N ALA A 125 8.70 13.47 9.90
CA ALA A 125 7.67 12.67 9.25
C ALA A 125 8.20 11.33 8.70
N THR A 126 9.50 11.20 8.42
CA THR A 126 10.07 9.92 7.97
C THR A 126 10.17 8.90 9.11
N LEU A 127 10.25 9.36 10.37
CA LEU A 127 10.30 8.49 11.55
C LEU A 127 8.94 7.98 12.02
N TYR A 128 7.84 8.49 11.48
CA TYR A 128 6.51 8.05 11.92
C TYR A 128 6.19 6.66 11.35
N ASP A 129 5.91 5.67 12.20
CA ASP A 129 5.51 4.32 11.79
C ASP A 129 4.18 3.91 12.45
N PRO A 130 3.10 3.70 11.68
CA PRO A 130 1.81 3.31 12.23
C PRO A 130 1.81 1.90 12.85
N THR A 131 2.79 1.05 12.53
CA THR A 131 2.88 -0.30 13.12
C THR A 131 3.56 -0.30 14.49
N LYS A 132 4.05 0.85 14.94
CA LYS A 132 4.76 1.01 16.21
C LYS A 132 3.91 1.88 17.12
N GLU A 133 3.56 1.33 18.27
CA GLU A 133 2.86 2.06 19.30
C GLU A 133 3.86 2.52 20.36
N ASN A 134 3.66 3.74 20.89
CA ASN A 134 4.41 4.17 22.06
C ASN A 134 3.82 3.49 23.30
N ASN A 135 4.31 2.29 23.60
CA ASN A 135 3.88 1.48 24.74
C ASN A 135 4.19 2.15 26.09
N MET A 136 4.98 3.23 26.09
CA MET A 136 5.49 3.92 27.28
C MET A 136 4.96 5.36 27.39
N ALA A 137 3.90 5.73 26.66
CA ALA A 137 3.36 7.10 26.70
C ALA A 137 2.98 7.61 28.12
N TRP A 138 2.86 6.72 29.11
CA TRP A 138 2.59 7.06 30.51
C TRP A 138 3.68 6.63 31.51
N ASP A 139 4.71 5.89 31.09
CA ASP A 139 5.84 5.51 31.97
C ASP A 139 7.01 6.46 31.72
N HIS A 140 7.29 7.34 32.69
CA HIS A 140 8.32 8.38 32.60
C HIS A 140 9.72 7.83 32.92
N ASN A 141 9.98 6.54 32.68
CA ASN A 141 11.24 5.91 33.02
C ASN A 141 12.37 6.31 32.03
N PRO A 142 13.42 7.05 32.48
CA PRO A 142 14.50 7.51 31.62
C PRO A 142 15.45 6.40 31.13
N GLU A 143 15.31 5.18 31.66
CA GLU A 143 16.14 4.03 31.29
C GLU A 143 15.78 3.45 29.90
N TYR A 144 14.55 3.68 29.41
CA TYR A 144 14.04 3.11 28.15
C TYR A 144 13.43 4.17 27.22
N PRO A 145 14.21 5.13 26.73
CA PRO A 145 13.71 6.31 26.00
C PRO A 145 13.03 5.97 24.67
N LEU A 146 13.37 4.84 24.03
CA LEU A 146 12.77 4.34 22.80
C LEU A 146 12.93 2.82 22.75
N ALA A 147 11.85 2.08 23.06
CA ALA A 147 11.77 0.66 22.74
C ALA A 147 11.33 0.53 21.27
N LEU A 148 12.29 0.55 20.35
CA LEU A 148 12.08 0.27 18.92
C LEU A 148 12.08 -1.24 18.65
#